data_AF-A0A3D3R0N6-F1
#
_entry.id   AF-A0A3D3R0N6-F1
#
_cell.length_a   1.000
_cell.length_b   1.000
_cell.length_c   1.000
_cell.angle_alpha   90.00
_cell.angle_beta   90.00
_cell.angle_gamma   90.00
#
_symmetry.space_group_name_H-M   'P 1'
#
loop_
_entity.id
_entity.type
_entity.pdbx_description
1 polymer ?
#
loop_
_entity_poly.entity_id
_entity_poly.type
_entity_poly.pdbx_seq_one_letter_code
_entity_poly.pdbx_strand_id
1 'polypeptide(L)'
;MTSVIENPSESSGLSLAVRLQQDSSNAWRELVELYGPLVASWARRTGLDEAATEDVTQETFLSVHRSIDQFDPTVPNATFRGW
;
A
#
# COMPACT_ATOMS: atom_id res chain seq x y z
N MET A 1 -9.40 23.40 19.24
CA MET A 1 -9.77 23.04 17.85
C MET A 1 -8.49 22.67 17.14
N THR A 2 -8.12 21.39 17.21
CA THR A 2 -6.85 20.90 16.67
C THR A 2 -6.96 20.89 15.15
N SER A 3 -6.14 21.71 14.49
CA SER A 3 -5.96 21.68 13.04
C SER A 3 -5.53 20.27 12.64
N VAL A 4 -6.43 19.57 11.95
CA VAL A 4 -6.09 18.40 11.14
C VAL A 4 -5.11 18.90 10.09
N ILE A 5 -3.85 18.55 10.27
CA ILE A 5 -2.86 18.63 9.20
C ILE A 5 -3.32 17.56 8.20
N GLU A 6 -4.00 17.97 7.13
CA GLU A 6 -4.22 17.09 5.98
C GLU A 6 -2.84 16.73 5.41
N ASN A 7 -2.29 15.59 5.82
CA ASN A 7 -1.22 14.96 5.07
C ASN A 7 -1.84 14.47 3.75
N PRO A 8 -1.46 15.03 2.59
CA PRO A 8 -1.99 14.56 1.30
C PRO A 8 -1.69 13.08 1.04
N SER A 9 -0.67 12.52 1.71
CA SER A 9 -0.37 11.08 1.68
C SER A 9 -1.41 10.21 2.41
N GLU A 10 -2.06 10.73 3.46
CA GLU A 10 -3.10 9.99 4.19
C GLU A 10 -4.41 9.98 3.40
N SER A 11 -4.80 11.13 2.84
CA SER A 11 -5.98 11.23 1.96
C SER A 11 -5.81 10.40 0.67
N SER A 12 -4.61 10.35 0.09
CA SER A 12 -4.30 9.49 -1.07
C SER A 12 -4.24 8.01 -0.69
N GLY A 13 -3.63 7.63 0.43
CA GLY A 13 -3.53 6.24 0.86
C GLY A 13 -4.87 5.63 1.28
N LEU A 14 -5.68 6.35 2.06
CA LEU A 14 -7.00 5.87 2.49
C LEU A 14 -7.99 5.77 1.32
N SER A 15 -7.99 6.76 0.42
CA SER A 15 -8.84 6.71 -0.78
C SER A 15 -8.41 5.59 -1.73
N LEU A 16 -7.10 5.32 -1.85
CA LEU A 16 -6.59 4.17 -2.60
C LEU A 16 -7.09 2.85 -1.99
N ALA A 17 -7.00 2.68 -0.67
CA ALA A 17 -7.46 1.48 0.02
C ALA A 17 -8.96 1.20 -0.22
N VAL A 18 -9.81 2.22 -0.09
CA VAL A 18 -11.25 2.11 -0.36
C VAL A 18 -11.52 1.72 -1.82
N ARG A 19 -10.77 2.28 -2.78
CA ARG A 19 -10.91 1.92 -4.20
C ARG A 19 -10.41 0.51 -4.51
N LEU A 20 -9.42 0.01 -3.78
CA LEU A 20 -8.94 -1.36 -3.89
C LEU A 20 -9.99 -2.35 -3.37
N GLN A 21 -10.69 -2.04 -2.26
CA GLN A 21 -11.83 -2.84 -1.77
C GLN A 21 -13.00 -2.90 -2.75
N GLN A 22 -13.12 -1.92 -3.64
CA GLN A 22 -14.14 -1.88 -4.70
C GLN A 22 -13.70 -2.57 -6.00
N ASP A 23 -12.57 -3.29 -5.97
CA ASP A 23 -11.95 -3.96 -7.11
C ASP A 23 -11.74 -3.05 -8.35
N SER A 24 -11.38 -1.79 -8.10
CA SER A 24 -11.09 -0.86 -9.18
C SER A 24 -9.76 -1.22 -9.84
N SER A 25 -9.79 -1.69 -11.10
CA SER A 25 -8.56 -2.05 -11.84
C SER A 25 -7.54 -0.90 -11.93
N ASN A 26 -8.00 0.36 -11.93
CA ASN A 26 -7.12 1.53 -11.92
C ASN A 26 -6.43 1.74 -10.57
N ALA A 27 -7.07 1.36 -9.46
CA ALA A 27 -6.47 1.42 -8.13
C ALA A 27 -5.34 0.39 -7.97
N TRP A 28 -5.49 -0.81 -8.52
CA TRP A 28 -4.42 -1.82 -8.52
C TRP A 28 -3.17 -1.35 -9.27
N ARG A 29 -3.34 -0.66 -10.40
CA ARG A 29 -2.21 -0.06 -11.14
C ARG A 29 -1.53 1.03 -10.31
N GLU A 30 -2.32 1.94 -9.75
CA GLU A 30 -1.83 3.03 -8.92
C GLU A 30 -1.08 2.53 -7.67
N LEU A 31 -1.55 1.45 -7.05
CA LEU A 31 -0.85 0.77 -5.94
C LEU A 31 0.56 0.33 -6.36
N VAL A 32 0.69 -0.36 -7.48
CA VAL A 32 1.99 -0.86 -7.97
C VAL A 32 2.91 0.29 -8.37
N GLU A 33 2.39 1.33 -9.03
CA GLU A 33 3.18 2.50 -9.44
C GLU A 33 3.72 3.30 -8.23
N LEU A 34 2.89 3.51 -7.21
CA LEU A 34 3.26 4.29 -6.03
C LEU A 34 4.13 3.51 -5.05
N TYR A 35 3.78 2.25 -4.77
CA TYR A 35 4.42 1.46 -3.72
C TYR A 35 5.47 0.48 -4.25
N GLY A 36 5.46 0.15 -5.54
CA GLY A 36 6.41 -0.82 -6.12
C GLY A 36 7.87 -0.45 -5.89
N PRO A 37 8.31 0.77 -6.22
CA PRO A 37 9.68 1.21 -5.96
C PRO A 37 10.06 1.18 -4.47
N LEU A 38 9.10 1.45 -3.58
CA LEU A 38 9.30 1.46 -2.14
C LEU A 38 9.50 0.04 -1.60
N VAL A 39 8.62 -0.90 -1.97
CA VAL A 39 8.71 -2.30 -1.55
C VAL A 39 9.99 -2.94 -2.08
N ALA A 40 10.31 -2.72 -3.37
CA ALA A 40 11.55 -3.21 -3.96
C ALA A 40 12.79 -2.62 -3.27
N SER A 41 12.76 -1.34 -2.88
CA SER A 41 13.86 -0.72 -2.12
C SER A 41 14.05 -1.39 -0.75
N TRP A 42 12.98 -1.69 -0.03
CA TRP A 42 13.05 -2.40 1.25
C TRP A 42 13.56 -3.82 1.09
N ALA A 43 13.06 -4.57 0.11
CA ALA A 43 13.53 -5.92 -0.19
C ALA A 43 15.03 -5.93 -0.53
N ARG A 44 15.51 -5.02 -1.40
CA ARG A 44 16.94 -4.89 -1.73
C ARG A 44 17.82 -4.61 -0.52
N ARG A 45 17.33 -3.84 0.45
CA ARG A 45 18.09 -3.54 1.69
C ARG A 45 18.33 -4.76 2.57
N THR A 46 17.64 -5.88 2.31
CA THR A 46 17.87 -7.15 3.00
C THR A 46 18.99 -7.99 2.37
N GLY A 47 19.57 -7.54 1.25
CA GLY A 47 20.67 -8.24 0.56
C GLY A 47 20.22 -9.31 -0.43
N LEU A 48 18.92 -9.33 -0.78
CA LEU A 48 18.37 -10.21 -1.81
C LEU A 48 18.90 -9.85 -3.20
N ASP A 49 19.00 -10.87 -4.06
CA ASP A 49 19.24 -10.65 -5.48
C ASP A 49 17.99 -10.07 -6.18
N GLU A 50 18.12 -9.79 -7.49
CA GLU A 50 17.06 -9.17 -8.26
C GLU A 50 15.81 -10.04 -8.37
N ALA A 51 15.97 -11.35 -8.60
CA ALA A 51 14.85 -12.28 -8.71
C ALA A 51 14.10 -12.39 -7.37
N ALA A 52 14.81 -12.58 -6.27
CA ALA A 52 14.20 -12.64 -4.95
C ALA A 52 13.57 -11.30 -4.52
N THR A 53 14.14 -10.16 -4.94
CA THR A 53 13.53 -8.84 -4.75
C THR A 53 12.19 -8.75 -5.48
N GLU A 54 12.14 -9.22 -6.72
CA GLU A 54 10.92 -9.21 -7.52
C GLU A 54 9.85 -10.12 -6.90
N ASP A 55 10.21 -11.34 -6.51
CA ASP A 55 9.31 -12.29 -5.85
C ASP A 55 8.70 -11.72 -4.57
N VAL A 56 9.51 -11.11 -3.70
CA VAL A 56 9.04 -10.46 -2.47
C VAL A 56 8.10 -9.29 -2.78
N THR A 57 8.40 -8.53 -3.84
CA THR A 57 7.56 -7.42 -4.25
C THR A 57 6.20 -7.91 -4.75
N GLN A 58 6.19 -8.97 -5.57
CA GLN A 58 4.96 -9.61 -6.03
C GLN A 58 4.14 -10.21 -4.87
N GLU A 59 4.77 -10.97 -3.98
CA GLU A 59 4.09 -11.56 -2.82
C GLU A 59 3.52 -10.51 -1.87
N THR A 60 4.18 -9.37 -1.75
CA THR A 60 3.65 -8.23 -0.98
C THR A 60 2.32 -7.74 -1.57
N PHE A 61 2.26 -7.48 -2.88
CA PHE A 61 1.03 -7.02 -3.52
C PHE A 61 -0.05 -8.10 -3.57
N LEU A 62 0.32 -9.38 -3.69
CA LEU A 62 -0.62 -10.49 -3.54
C LEU A 62 -1.18 -10.58 -2.12
N SER A 63 -0.36 -10.31 -1.10
CA SER A 63 -0.81 -10.24 0.29
C SER A 63 -1.82 -9.10 0.51
N VAL A 64 -1.54 -7.92 -0.07
CA VAL A 64 -2.49 -6.80 -0.08
C VAL A 64 -3.78 -7.21 -0.75
N HIS A 65 -3.74 -7.80 -1.95
CA HIS A 65 -4.92 -8.28 -2.66
C HIS A 65 -5.77 -9.27 -1.84
N ARG A 66 -5.12 -10.21 -1.15
CA ARG A 66 -5.81 -11.21 -0.32
C ARG A 66 -6.42 -10.62 0.96
N SER A 67 -5.92 -9.47 1.43
CA SER A 67 -6.24 -8.94 2.76
C SER A 67 -6.96 -7.59 2.73
N ILE A 68 -7.09 -6.94 1.57
CA ILE A 68 -7.58 -5.56 1.47
C ILE A 68 -8.99 -5.37 2.03
N ASP A 69 -9.86 -6.38 1.93
CA ASP A 69 -11.22 -6.36 2.50
C ASP A 69 -11.24 -6.28 4.03
N GLN A 70 -10.11 -6.58 4.68
CA GLN A 70 -9.95 -6.51 6.14
C GLN A 70 -9.41 -5.16 6.61
N PHE A 71 -8.98 -4.28 5.69
CA PHE A 71 -8.51 -2.95 6.06
C PHE A 71 -9.68 -2.09 6.55
N ASP A 72 -9.59 -1.60 7.79
CA ASP A 72 -10.60 -0.72 8.39
C ASP A 72 -10.07 0.72 8.49
N PRO A 73 -10.49 1.64 7.59
CA PRO A 73 -10.07 3.03 7.63
C PRO A 73 -10.66 3.82 8.81
N THR A 74 -11.60 3.24 9.57
CA THR A 74 -12.22 3.90 10.73
C THR A 74 -11.39 3.78 12.00
N VAL A 75 -10.39 2.89 12.02
CA VAL A 75 -9.45 2.75 13.13
C VAL A 75 -8.67 4.06 13.31
N PRO A 76 -8.58 4.61 14.54
CA PRO A 76 -7.87 5.86 14.78
C PRO A 76 -6.40 5.79 14.34
N ASN A 77 -5.97 6.78 13.54
CA ASN A 77 -4.62 6.87 12.96
C ASN A 77 -4.27 5.70 12.02
N ALA A 78 -5.26 4.97 11.48
CA ALA A 78 -5.01 3.99 10.43
C ALA A 78 -4.44 4.69 9.19
N THR A 79 -3.35 4.13 8.65
CA THR A 79 -2.80 4.54 7.37
C THR A 79 -2.63 3.31 6.50
N PHE A 80 -2.92 3.42 5.21
CA PHE A 80 -2.80 2.30 4.30
C PHE A 80 -1.35 1.78 4.18
N ARG A 81 -0.36 2.65 4.36
CA ARG A 81 1.07 2.27 4.37
C ARG A 81 1.51 1.58 5.68
N GLY A 82 0.86 1.90 6.79
CA GLY A 82 1.19 1.36 8.11
C GLY A 82 0.51 0.03 8.42
N TRP A 83 -0.61 -0.25 7.73
CA TRP A 83 -1.24 -1.57 7.64
C TRP A 83 -0.45 -2.47 6.70
#